data_AF-A0A2K8KCL6-F1
#
_entry.id   AF-A0A2K8KCL6-F1
#
_cell.length_a   1.000
_cell.length_b   1.000
_cell.length_c   1.000
_cell.angle_alpha   90.00
_cell.angle_beta   90.00
_cell.angle_gamma   90.00
#
_symmetry.space_group_name_H-M   'P 1'
#
loop_
_entity.id
_entity.type
_entity.pdbx_description
1 polymer ?
#
loop_
_entity_poly.entity_id
_entity_poly.type
_entity_poly.pdbx_seq_one_letter_code
_entity_poly.pdbx_strand_id
1 'polypeptide(L)' 'MPKKPASDYRVKIMTRLPLELRNFLRDQAASNGSSMNSELIRAVRERMEKITAQPTQP' A
#
# COMPACT_ATOMS: atom_id res chain seq x y z
N MET A 1 -26.42 -6.40 19.84
CA MET A 1 -25.18 -6.51 19.03
C MET A 1 -24.18 -5.49 19.53
N PRO A 2 -23.00 -5.88 20.04
CA PRO A 2 -22.02 -4.88 20.48
C PRO A 2 -21.51 -4.09 19.26
N LYS A 3 -21.56 -2.75 19.36
CA LYS A 3 -20.99 -1.84 18.37
C LYS A 3 -19.47 -2.04 18.36
N LYS A 4 -18.87 -2.24 17.17
CA LYS A 4 -17.42 -2.38 16.99
C LYS A 4 -16.68 -1.24 17.71
N PRO A 5 -15.57 -1.52 18.43
CA PRO A 5 -14.85 -0.50 19.18
C PRO A 5 -14.23 0.55 18.25
N ALA A 6 -14.19 1.79 18.72
CA ALA A 6 -13.73 3.01 18.03
C ALA A 6 -12.21 3.08 17.77
N SER A 7 -11.56 1.95 17.47
CA SER A 7 -10.11 1.86 17.19
C SER A 7 -9.78 1.63 15.70
N ASP A 8 -10.78 1.57 14.82
CA ASP A 8 -10.59 1.31 13.40
C ASP A 8 -10.50 2.63 12.58
N TYR A 9 -9.58 3.54 12.95
CA TYR A 9 -9.26 4.73 12.14
C TYR A 9 -8.46 4.37 10.86
N ARG A 10 -8.65 3.16 10.33
CA ARG A 10 -8.04 2.74 9.07
C ARG A 10 -8.91 3.26 7.94
N VAL A 11 -8.46 4.33 7.31
CA VAL A 11 -9.07 4.84 6.08
C VAL A 11 -8.97 3.76 5.01
N LYS A 12 -10.12 3.28 4.52
CA LYS A 12 -10.19 2.34 3.40
C LYS A 12 -10.20 3.13 2.10
N ILE A 13 -9.18 2.95 1.29
CA ILE A 13 -9.08 3.55 -0.04
C ILE A 13 -9.32 2.43 -1.06
N MET A 14 -10.38 2.55 -1.85
CA MET A 14 -10.69 1.63 -2.93
C MET A 14 -10.00 2.11 -4.20
N THR A 15 -8.95 1.42 -4.64
CA THR A 15 -8.22 1.75 -5.87
C THR A 15 -8.50 0.72 -6.96
N ARG A 16 -8.48 1.17 -8.22
CA ARG A 16 -8.46 0.28 -9.38
C ARG A 16 -7.02 0.17 -9.85
N LEU A 17 -6.58 -1.06 -10.10
CA LEU A 17 -5.24 -1.36 -10.59
C LEU A 17 -5.36 -2.13 -11.90
N PRO A 18 -4.44 -1.91 -12.86
CA PRO A 18 -4.27 -2.82 -13.99
C PRO A 18 -4.06 -4.26 -13.50
N LEU A 19 -4.53 -5.23 -14.29
CA LEU A 19 -4.46 -6.65 -13.94
C LEU A 19 -3.02 -7.09 -13.65
N GLU A 20 -2.09 -6.71 -14.52
CA GLU A 20 -0.66 -7.04 -14.40
C GLU A 20 -0.08 -6.56 -13.07
N LEU A 21 -0.41 -5.32 -12.68
CA LEU A 21 0.06 -4.75 -11.42
C LEU A 21 -0.51 -5.50 -10.20
N ARG A 22 -1.77 -5.92 -10.28
CA ARG A 22 -2.40 -6.72 -9.21
C ARG A 22 -1.74 -8.09 -9.09
N ASN A 23 -1.42 -8.74 -10.20
CA ASN A 23 -0.74 -10.02 -10.22
C ASN A 23 0.68 -9.88 -9.62
N PHE A 24 1.43 -8.88 -10.05
CA PHE A 24 2.75 -8.56 -9.50
C PHE A 24 2.71 -8.40 -7.98
N LEU A 25 1.78 -7.60 -7.45
CA LEU A 25 1.65 -7.40 -5.99
C LEU A 25 1.29 -8.67 -5.23
N ARG A 26 0.49 -9.56 -5.83
CA ARG A 26 0.15 -10.86 -5.24
C ARG A 26 1.40 -11.75 -5.15
N ASP A 27 2.20 -11.79 -6.19
CA ASP A 27 3.40 -12.63 -6.25
C ASP A 27 4.48 -12.10 -5.28
N GLN A 28 4.61 -10.78 -5.15
CA GLN A 28 5.45 -10.14 -4.13
C GLN A 28 4.97 -10.47 -2.71
N ALA A 29 3.66 -10.40 -2.46
CA ALA A 29 3.11 -10.75 -1.15
C ALA A 29 3.38 -12.22 -0.79
N ALA A 30 3.28 -13.13 -1.75
CA ALA A 30 3.63 -14.55 -1.56
C ALA A 30 5.12 -14.73 -1.26
N SER A 31 6.00 -14.09 -2.04
CA SER A 31 7.46 -14.16 -1.86
C SER A 31 7.92 -13.59 -0.51
N ASN A 32 7.27 -12.52 -0.04
CA ASN A 32 7.64 -11.82 1.19
C ASN A 32 6.90 -12.33 2.44
N GLY A 33 5.99 -13.30 2.29
CA GLY A 33 5.14 -13.77 3.40
C GLY A 33 4.24 -12.68 3.98
N SER A 34 3.81 -11.73 3.15
CA SER A 34 3.07 -10.53 3.55
C SER A 34 1.67 -10.47 2.90
N SER A 35 0.94 -9.38 3.14
CA SER A 35 -0.34 -9.13 2.46
C SER A 35 -0.15 -8.21 1.26
N MET A 36 -1.02 -8.35 0.25
CA MET A 36 -1.04 -7.45 -0.90
C MET A 36 -1.18 -5.96 -0.50
N ASN A 37 -1.93 -5.68 0.57
CA ASN A 37 -2.05 -4.32 1.11
C ASN A 37 -0.73 -3.83 1.72
N SER A 38 0.03 -4.71 2.39
CA SER A 38 1.35 -4.38 2.94
C SER A 38 2.33 -4.01 1.82
N GLU A 39 2.33 -4.76 0.72
CA GLU A 39 3.16 -4.46 -0.45
C GLU A 39 2.77 -3.15 -1.14
N LEU A 40 1.47 -2.85 -1.21
CA LEU A 40 0.99 -1.58 -1.75
C LEU A 40 1.43 -0.41 -0.87
N ILE A 41 1.33 -0.53 0.46
CA ILE A 41 1.81 0.50 1.39
C ILE A 41 3.33 0.68 1.26
N ARG A 42 4.09 -0.41 1.13
CA ARG A 42 5.55 -0.38 0.93
C ARG A 42 5.91 0.39 -0.34
N ALA A 43 5.29 0.05 -1.47
CA ALA A 43 5.54 0.74 -2.74
C ALA A 43 5.23 2.25 -2.68
N VAL A 44 4.14 2.63 -2.01
CA VAL A 44 3.78 4.04 -1.81
C VAL A 44 4.81 4.76 -0.93
N ARG A 45 5.23 4.16 0.19
CA ARG A 45 6.23 4.75 1.09
C ARG A 45 7.57 4.93 0.40
N GLU A 46 8.06 3.91 -0.29
CA GLU A 46 9.30 3.99 -1.09
C GLU A 46 9.22 5.11 -2.14
N ARG A 47 8.06 5.28 -2.79
CA ARG A 47 7.88 6.39 -3.73
C ARG A 47 7.91 7.74 -3.03
N MET A 48 7.22 7.89 -1.90
CA MET A 48 7.23 9.13 -1.11
C MET A 48 8.64 9.50 -0.69
N GLU A 49 9.40 8.54 -0.15
CA GLU A 49 10.80 8.73 0.25
C GLU A 49 11.68 9.20 -0.93
N LYS A 50 11.51 8.59 -2.11
CA LYS A 50 12.23 8.99 -3.34
C LYS A 50 11.84 10.37 -3.86
N ILE A 51 10.63 10.85 -3.59
CA ILE A 51 10.21 12.22 -3.92
C ILE A 51 10.84 13.20 -2.94
N THR A 52 10.81 12.89 -1.64
CA THR A 52 11.35 13.78 -0.60
C THR A 52 12.88 13.85 -0.58
N ALA A 53 13.56 12.77 -0.98
CA ALA A 53 15.02 12.70 -1.03
C ALA A 53 15.61 13.35 -2.29
N GLN A 54 14.80 13.57 -3.32
CA GLN A 54 15.25 14.38 -4.45
C GLN A 54 15.13 15.85 -4.05
N PRO A 55 16.23 16.64 -4.06
CA PRO A 55 16.10 18.07 -3.88
C PRO A 55 15.18 18.58 -4.99
N THR A 56 14.09 19.23 -4.59
CA THR A 56 13.19 19.93 -5.51
C THR A 56 14.06 20.79 -6.42
N GLN A 57 14.28 20.34 -7.66
CA GLN A 57 14.96 21.17 -8.64
C GLN A 57 14.01 22.35 -8.93
N PRO A 58 14.51 23.59 -8.83
CA PRO A 58 13.71 24.79 -9.05
C PRO A 58 13.14 24.87 -10.46
#